data_AF-A0A7S2IC20-F1
#
_entry.id   AF-A0A7S2IC20-F1
#
_cell.length_a   1.000
_cell.length_b   1.000
_cell.length_c   1.000
_cell.angle_alpha   90.00
_cell.angle_beta   90.00
_cell.angle_gamma   90.00
#
_symmetry.space_group_name_H-M   'P 1'
#
loop_
_entity.id
_entity.type
_entity.pdbx_description
1 polymer ?
#
loop_
_entity_poly.entity_id
_entity_poly.type
_entity_poly.pdbx_seq_one_letter_code
_entity_poly.pdbx_strand_id
1 'polypeptide(L)'
;MSLDESAAAEVNKLTLLDLDEAAVRSREVLGVVSEERLSVWSGRLEAEGVPLEEGCVVAAVRCEGSDGSMVEHAVRVPKAGGASALLLECKVSYEEVPPSCLVEYSFSPSGPSWRLSNVSLPWLVAYRKGKFKDWEARMLAPSCKAEFRRMYEVGPVFTIYDHHMFPSDPSDAHKFQVTDDATGKTVVIPRPVKRLRIWNTQAQSYDTVRATLDGAPDDQDAYWLDLKNRIRDAFGEDEFQDMIAKPE
;
A
#
# COMPACT_ATOMS: atom_id res chain seq x y z
N MET A 1 26.28 -8.90 2.43
CA MET A 1 26.89 -10.17 2.87
C MET A 1 26.68 -11.21 1.78
N SER A 2 27.70 -11.98 1.45
CA SER A 2 27.56 -13.10 0.50
C SER A 2 26.72 -14.21 1.13
N LEU A 3 25.85 -14.83 0.32
CA LEU A 3 25.13 -16.03 0.72
C LEU A 3 26.13 -17.20 0.82
N ASP A 4 26.03 -18.04 1.85
CA ASP A 4 26.90 -19.22 1.92
C ASP A 4 26.56 -20.23 0.80
N GLU A 5 27.52 -21.09 0.44
CA GLU A 5 27.38 -22.02 -0.69
C GLU A 5 26.25 -23.04 -0.48
N SER A 6 26.00 -23.45 0.77
CA SER A 6 24.93 -24.40 1.09
C SER A 6 23.56 -23.77 0.86
N ALA A 7 23.36 -22.53 1.34
CA ALA A 7 22.12 -21.80 1.13
C ALA A 7 21.90 -21.46 -0.35
N ALA A 8 22.96 -21.09 -1.08
CA ALA A 8 22.89 -20.88 -2.53
C ALA A 8 22.48 -22.15 -3.28
N ALA A 9 23.00 -23.32 -2.88
CA ALA A 9 22.61 -24.60 -3.47
C ALA A 9 21.13 -24.93 -3.24
N GLU A 10 20.58 -24.63 -2.06
CA GLU A 10 19.15 -24.78 -1.77
C GLU A 10 18.28 -23.87 -2.64
N VAL A 11 18.64 -22.58 -2.76
CA VAL A 11 17.94 -21.63 -3.64
C VAL A 11 17.92 -22.12 -5.09
N ASN A 12 19.04 -22.70 -5.55
CA ASN A 12 19.14 -23.23 -6.91
C ASN A 12 18.30 -24.50 -7.17
N LYS A 13 17.79 -25.18 -6.14
CA LYS A 13 16.87 -26.31 -6.32
C LYS A 13 15.43 -25.87 -6.53
N LEU A 14 15.09 -24.65 -6.09
CA LEU A 14 13.72 -24.14 -6.13
C LEU A 14 13.32 -23.75 -7.56
N THR A 15 12.10 -24.08 -7.97
CA THR A 15 11.50 -23.47 -9.17
C THR A 15 10.83 -22.18 -8.74
N LEU A 16 11.29 -21.05 -9.25
CA LEU A 16 10.65 -19.75 -9.04
C LEU A 16 9.68 -19.49 -10.18
N LEU A 17 8.50 -19.00 -9.83
CA LEU A 17 7.45 -18.64 -10.76
C LEU A 17 7.33 -17.12 -10.82
N ASP A 18 7.06 -16.59 -12.00
CA ASP A 18 6.72 -15.21 -12.24
C ASP A 18 5.27 -14.92 -11.79
N LEU A 19 4.85 -13.65 -11.88
CA LEU A 19 3.52 -13.20 -11.47
C LEU A 19 2.38 -13.82 -12.29
N ASP A 20 2.67 -14.33 -13.50
CA ASP A 20 1.74 -15.06 -14.36
C ASP A 20 1.78 -16.59 -14.13
N GLU A 21 2.41 -17.03 -13.04
CA GLU A 21 2.65 -18.43 -12.66
C GLU A 21 3.58 -19.20 -13.63
N ALA A 22 4.14 -18.55 -14.66
CA ALA A 22 5.13 -19.18 -15.53
C ALA A 22 6.48 -19.31 -14.83
N ALA A 23 7.29 -20.31 -15.20
CA ALA A 23 8.65 -20.39 -14.69
C ALA A 23 9.48 -19.19 -15.17
N VAL A 24 10.26 -18.59 -14.26
CA VAL A 24 11.15 -17.47 -14.60
C VAL A 24 12.17 -17.88 -15.65
N ARG A 25 12.49 -16.99 -16.60
CA ARG A 25 13.40 -17.29 -17.72
C ARG A 25 14.86 -17.36 -17.30
N SER A 26 15.24 -16.51 -16.36
CA SER A 26 16.58 -16.49 -15.77
C SER A 26 16.51 -16.07 -14.32
N ARG A 27 17.56 -16.40 -13.54
CA ARG A 27 17.70 -15.97 -12.16
C ARG A 27 19.15 -15.75 -11.76
N GLU A 28 19.35 -14.84 -10.82
CA GLU A 28 20.64 -14.45 -10.25
C GLU A 28 20.49 -14.28 -8.73
N VAL A 29 21.29 -15.01 -7.95
CA VAL A 29 21.34 -14.84 -6.48
C VAL A 29 22.21 -13.62 -6.18
N LEU A 30 21.60 -12.55 -5.69
CA LEU A 30 22.28 -11.27 -5.41
C LEU A 30 22.97 -11.25 -4.04
N GLY A 31 22.55 -12.14 -3.14
CA GLY A 31 23.06 -12.24 -1.76
C GLY A 31 21.94 -12.31 -0.75
N VAL A 32 22.21 -11.83 0.47
CA VAL A 32 21.22 -11.78 1.55
C VAL A 32 20.43 -10.47 1.47
N VAL A 33 19.11 -10.55 1.64
CA VAL A 33 18.25 -9.37 1.80
C VAL A 33 18.74 -8.54 3.00
N SER A 34 18.90 -7.24 2.82
CA SER A 34 19.38 -6.33 3.87
C SER A 34 18.48 -6.33 5.11
N GLU A 35 19.06 -6.08 6.29
CA GLU A 35 18.32 -5.95 7.55
C GLU A 35 17.22 -4.89 7.50
N GLU A 36 17.44 -3.75 6.83
CA GLU A 36 16.42 -2.71 6.66
C GLU A 36 15.15 -3.30 6.02
N ARG A 37 15.29 -3.95 4.85
CA ARG A 37 14.18 -4.57 4.11
C ARG A 37 13.47 -5.64 4.94
N LEU A 38 14.23 -6.50 5.60
CA LEU A 38 13.65 -7.53 6.48
C LEU A 38 12.86 -6.92 7.64
N SER A 39 13.34 -5.83 8.25
CA SER A 39 12.62 -5.14 9.31
C SER A 39 11.30 -4.53 8.85
N VAL A 40 11.19 -4.13 7.58
CA VAL A 40 9.94 -3.60 7.01
C VAL A 40 8.94 -4.71 6.69
N TRP A 41 9.44 -5.88 6.28
CA TRP A 41 8.61 -7.00 5.86
C TRP A 41 8.16 -7.88 7.03
N SER A 42 8.95 -7.98 8.11
CA SER A 42 8.72 -8.91 9.21
C SER A 42 7.32 -8.81 9.81
N GLY A 43 6.85 -7.59 10.11
CA GLY A 43 5.52 -7.39 10.68
C GLY A 43 4.39 -7.89 9.77
N ARG A 44 4.58 -7.83 8.45
CA ARG A 44 3.60 -8.38 7.49
C ARG A 44 3.71 -9.89 7.36
N LEU A 45 4.92 -10.42 7.26
CA LEU A 45 5.20 -11.85 7.20
C LEU A 45 4.63 -12.57 8.43
N GLU A 46 4.83 -12.02 9.63
CA GLU A 46 4.25 -12.54 10.87
C GLU A 46 2.72 -12.51 10.85
N ALA A 47 2.12 -11.41 10.42
CA ALA A 47 0.66 -11.26 10.35
C ALA A 47 -0.01 -12.24 9.36
N GLU A 48 0.70 -12.68 8.31
CA GLU A 48 0.22 -13.69 7.36
C GLU A 48 0.64 -15.12 7.72
N GLY A 49 1.23 -15.33 8.90
CA GLY A 49 1.59 -16.68 9.37
C GLY A 49 2.83 -17.27 8.68
N VAL A 50 3.68 -16.42 8.11
CA VAL A 50 4.96 -16.80 7.47
C VAL A 50 6.14 -16.18 8.24
N PRO A 51 6.28 -16.42 9.56
CA PRO A 51 7.35 -15.81 10.34
C PRO A 51 8.73 -16.27 9.86
N LEU A 52 9.71 -15.38 10.01
CA LEU A 52 11.12 -15.71 9.79
C LEU A 52 11.65 -16.39 11.06
N GLU A 53 11.99 -17.68 10.96
CA GLU A 53 12.53 -18.44 12.09
C GLU A 53 13.95 -17.98 12.43
N GLU A 54 14.35 -18.14 13.68
CA GLU A 54 15.70 -17.83 14.13
C GLU A 54 16.75 -18.63 13.32
N GLY A 55 17.76 -17.93 12.81
CA GLY A 55 18.82 -18.53 11.99
C GLY A 55 18.42 -18.83 10.54
N CYS A 56 17.22 -18.45 10.09
CA CYS A 56 16.90 -18.41 8.67
C CYS A 56 17.72 -17.32 7.95
N VAL A 57 18.14 -17.63 6.73
CA VAL A 57 18.67 -16.64 5.80
C VAL A 57 17.61 -16.34 4.75
N VAL A 58 17.46 -15.06 4.37
CA VAL A 58 16.59 -14.67 3.26
C VAL A 58 17.46 -14.18 2.12
N ALA A 59 17.50 -14.95 1.04
CA ALA A 59 18.24 -14.63 -0.17
C ALA A 59 17.43 -13.70 -1.09
N ALA A 60 18.07 -12.69 -1.65
CA ALA A 60 17.53 -11.88 -2.74
C ALA A 60 17.88 -12.55 -4.07
N VAL A 61 16.87 -12.90 -4.86
CA VAL A 61 17.03 -13.56 -6.15
C VAL A 61 16.36 -12.72 -7.22
N ARG A 62 17.17 -12.05 -8.04
CA ARG A 62 16.67 -11.34 -9.23
C ARG A 62 16.25 -12.38 -10.25
N CYS A 63 15.04 -12.25 -10.76
CA CYS A 63 14.48 -13.11 -11.77
C CYS A 63 13.99 -12.27 -12.96
N GLU A 64 14.15 -12.82 -14.15
CA GLU A 64 13.56 -12.27 -15.37
C GLU A 64 12.26 -13.03 -15.67
N GLY A 65 11.15 -12.30 -15.61
CA GLY A 65 9.82 -12.80 -15.90
C GLY A 65 9.61 -13.20 -17.36
N SER A 66 8.49 -13.84 -17.68
CA SER A 66 8.16 -14.31 -19.04
C SER A 66 8.08 -13.15 -20.05
N ASP A 67 7.69 -11.98 -19.58
CA ASP A 67 7.42 -10.75 -20.34
C ASP A 67 8.63 -9.80 -20.49
N GLY A 68 9.76 -10.09 -19.85
CA GLY A 68 10.93 -9.19 -19.83
C GLY A 68 11.10 -8.42 -18.54
N SER A 69 10.10 -8.44 -17.65
CA SER A 69 10.16 -7.71 -16.40
C SER A 69 11.19 -8.33 -15.44
N MET A 70 11.74 -7.47 -14.57
CA MET A 70 12.70 -7.87 -13.55
C MET A 70 12.03 -7.84 -12.18
N VAL A 71 11.90 -9.01 -11.56
CA VAL A 71 11.27 -9.18 -10.24
C VAL A 71 12.29 -9.77 -9.28
N GLU A 72 12.32 -9.29 -8.05
CA GLU A 72 13.17 -9.88 -7.03
C GLU A 72 12.34 -10.79 -6.13
N HIS A 73 12.63 -12.09 -6.16
CA HIS A 73 12.11 -13.03 -5.19
C HIS A 73 12.94 -12.96 -3.91
N ALA A 74 12.26 -12.92 -2.77
CA ALA A 74 12.88 -13.20 -1.48
C ALA A 74 12.73 -14.69 -1.20
N VAL A 75 13.82 -15.42 -1.00
CA VAL A 75 13.81 -16.87 -0.77
C VAL A 75 14.30 -17.15 0.63
N ARG A 76 13.43 -17.71 1.47
CA ARG A 76 13.79 -18.16 2.82
C ARG A 76 14.52 -19.49 2.73
N VAL A 77 15.65 -19.59 3.42
CA VAL A 77 16.45 -20.81 3.59
C VAL A 77 16.62 -21.09 5.09
N PRO A 78 15.86 -22.04 5.66
CA PRO A 78 16.02 -22.47 7.03
C PRO A 78 17.37 -23.16 7.25
N LYS A 79 17.87 -23.12 8.49
CA LYS A 79 19.11 -23.81 8.88
C LYS A 79 19.06 -25.33 8.65
N ALA A 80 17.87 -25.92 8.74
CA ALA A 80 17.64 -27.34 8.47
C ALA A 80 17.66 -27.69 6.96
N GLY A 81 17.78 -26.70 6.07
CA GLY A 81 17.64 -26.85 4.63
C GLY A 81 16.19 -26.66 4.14
N GLY A 82 15.99 -26.70 2.83
CA GLY A 82 14.68 -26.52 2.19
C GLY A 82 14.34 -25.06 1.91
N ALA A 83 14.77 -24.57 0.75
CA ALA A 83 14.43 -23.22 0.30
C ALA A 83 12.93 -23.08 -0.08
N SER A 84 12.32 -21.96 0.27
CA SER A 84 10.96 -21.60 -0.13
C SER A 84 10.88 -20.12 -0.51
N ALA A 85 10.18 -19.79 -1.60
CA ALA A 85 9.88 -18.40 -1.92
C ALA A 85 8.99 -17.80 -0.82
N LEU A 86 9.29 -16.57 -0.42
CA LEU A 86 8.40 -15.76 0.39
C LEU A 86 7.43 -15.07 -0.55
N LEU A 87 6.15 -15.37 -0.38
CA LEU A 87 5.05 -14.79 -1.13
C LEU A 87 4.07 -14.17 -0.13
N LEU A 88 3.44 -13.07 -0.53
CA LEU A 88 2.43 -12.35 0.23
C LEU A 88 1.27 -12.01 -0.69
N GLU A 89 0.05 -12.01 -0.15
CA GLU A 89 -1.13 -11.68 -0.94
C GLU A 89 -1.27 -10.16 -1.14
N CYS A 90 -1.35 -9.72 -2.39
CA CYS A 90 -1.87 -8.40 -2.72
C CYS A 90 -3.38 -8.37 -2.45
N LYS A 91 -3.83 -7.67 -1.41
CA LYS A 91 -5.25 -7.67 -0.96
C LYS A 91 -6.23 -7.03 -1.96
N VAL A 92 -5.74 -6.48 -3.07
CA VAL A 92 -6.57 -5.90 -4.13
C VAL A 92 -6.76 -6.88 -5.28
N SER A 93 -5.69 -7.54 -5.77
CA SER A 93 -5.81 -8.56 -6.82
C SER A 93 -6.03 -9.98 -6.31
N TYR A 94 -5.74 -10.25 -5.04
CA TYR A 94 -5.64 -11.60 -4.46
C TYR A 94 -4.54 -12.47 -5.09
N GLU A 95 -3.56 -11.85 -5.75
CA GLU A 95 -2.39 -12.54 -6.29
C GLU A 95 -1.30 -12.67 -5.22
N GLU A 96 -0.62 -13.82 -5.22
CA GLU A 96 0.59 -14.03 -4.43
C GLU A 96 1.79 -13.38 -5.13
N VAL A 97 2.43 -12.42 -4.46
CA VAL A 97 3.55 -11.67 -5.02
C VAL A 97 4.74 -11.69 -4.05
N PRO A 98 5.99 -11.59 -4.55
CA PRO A 98 7.12 -11.36 -3.69
C PRO A 98 6.97 -10.07 -2.86
N PRO A 99 7.50 -10.00 -1.62
CA PRO A 99 7.45 -8.79 -0.80
C PRO A 99 8.01 -7.54 -1.48
N SER A 100 8.98 -7.69 -2.39
CA SER A 100 9.57 -6.60 -3.17
C SER A 100 8.58 -5.92 -4.13
N CYS A 101 7.49 -6.60 -4.50
CA CYS A 101 6.43 -6.09 -5.38
C CYS A 101 5.36 -5.28 -4.64
N LEU A 102 5.32 -5.37 -3.30
CA LEU A 102 4.41 -4.61 -2.46
C LEU A 102 5.00 -3.25 -2.14
N VAL A 103 4.15 -2.23 -2.10
CA VAL A 103 4.61 -0.85 -1.85
C VAL A 103 4.93 -0.68 -0.38
N GLU A 104 6.04 -0.02 -0.07
CA GLU A 104 6.35 0.39 1.29
C GLU A 104 5.85 1.81 1.53
N TYR A 105 5.35 2.06 2.74
CA TYR A 105 4.74 3.34 3.08
C TYR A 105 5.18 3.83 4.46
N SER A 106 5.08 5.14 4.64
CA SER A 106 5.20 5.77 5.95
C SER A 106 4.13 6.84 6.13
N PHE A 107 3.55 6.86 7.32
CA PHE A 107 2.67 7.93 7.77
C PHE A 107 3.45 9.14 8.32
N SER A 108 4.76 9.01 8.51
CA SER A 108 5.61 10.11 9.00
C SER A 108 6.30 10.80 7.82
N PRO A 109 6.35 12.15 7.79
CA PRO A 109 7.04 12.87 6.72
C PRO A 109 8.57 12.76 6.82
N SER A 110 9.12 12.46 8.00
CA SER A 110 10.58 12.42 8.26
C SER A 110 11.03 11.22 9.10
N GLY A 111 10.10 10.38 9.57
CA GLY A 111 10.41 9.24 10.43
C GLY A 111 10.97 8.04 9.66
N PRO A 112 11.70 7.14 10.36
CA PRO A 112 12.28 5.93 9.78
C PRO A 112 11.27 4.78 9.66
N SER A 113 10.02 4.95 10.14
CA SER A 113 9.03 3.87 10.20
C SER A 113 8.40 3.62 8.83
N TRP A 114 9.09 2.80 8.04
CA TRP A 114 8.55 2.16 6.85
C TRP A 114 7.79 0.89 7.22
N ARG A 115 6.77 0.59 6.44
CA ARG A 115 5.92 -0.59 6.59
C ARG A 115 5.57 -1.13 5.22
N LEU A 116 5.40 -2.43 5.11
CA LEU A 116 4.92 -3.06 3.89
C LEU A 116 3.40 -2.92 3.77
N SER A 117 2.92 -2.39 2.65
CA SER A 117 1.49 -2.25 2.37
C SER A 117 0.88 -3.59 1.95
N ASN A 118 -0.44 -3.58 1.82
CA ASN A 118 -1.22 -4.72 1.37
C ASN A 118 -1.46 -4.71 -0.15
N VAL A 119 -0.78 -3.84 -0.90
CA VAL A 119 -1.07 -3.57 -2.30
C VAL A 119 0.20 -3.50 -3.14
N SER A 120 0.16 -4.10 -4.32
CA SER A 120 1.25 -4.01 -5.29
C SER A 120 1.23 -2.66 -6.03
N LEU A 121 2.37 -2.28 -6.60
CA LEU A 121 2.50 -0.98 -7.28
C LEU A 121 1.47 -0.76 -8.42
N PRO A 122 1.19 -1.73 -9.31
CA PRO A 122 0.20 -1.53 -10.38
C PRO A 122 -1.18 -1.11 -9.87
N TRP A 123 -1.66 -1.77 -8.80
CA TRP A 123 -2.94 -1.47 -8.18
C TRP A 123 -2.94 -0.14 -7.44
N LEU A 124 -1.83 0.22 -6.79
CA LEU A 124 -1.69 1.53 -6.18
C LEU A 124 -1.75 2.66 -7.23
N VAL A 125 -1.11 2.47 -8.38
CA VAL A 125 -1.15 3.44 -9.48
C VAL A 125 -2.56 3.56 -10.05
N ALA A 126 -3.28 2.45 -10.21
CA ALA A 126 -4.68 2.47 -10.65
C ALA A 126 -5.58 3.21 -9.65
N TYR A 127 -5.45 2.92 -8.35
CA TYR A 127 -6.14 3.62 -7.29
C TYR A 127 -5.89 5.14 -7.35
N ARG A 128 -4.62 5.54 -7.46
CA ARG A 128 -4.20 6.95 -7.49
C ARG A 128 -4.82 7.72 -8.66
N LYS A 129 -4.94 7.09 -9.82
CA LYS A 129 -5.52 7.67 -11.05
C LYS A 129 -7.03 7.91 -10.96
N GLY A 130 -7.77 7.06 -10.25
CA GLY A 130 -9.23 7.15 -10.17
C GLY A 130 -9.74 7.95 -8.98
N LYS A 131 -9.09 7.79 -7.81
CA LYS A 131 -9.70 8.14 -6.52
C LYS A 131 -10.12 9.61 -6.40
N PHE A 132 -9.29 10.55 -6.86
CA PHE A 132 -9.61 11.98 -6.76
C PHE A 132 -10.77 12.35 -7.68
N LYS A 133 -10.73 11.87 -8.93
CA LYS A 133 -11.79 12.08 -9.92
C LYS A 133 -13.13 11.50 -9.44
N ASP A 134 -13.11 10.28 -8.87
CA ASP A 134 -14.30 9.64 -8.34
C ASP A 134 -14.88 10.41 -7.15
N TRP A 135 -14.00 10.94 -6.28
CA TRP A 135 -14.41 11.81 -5.18
C TRP A 135 -15.05 13.11 -5.69
N GLU A 136 -14.42 13.80 -6.65
CA GLU A 136 -14.95 15.05 -7.22
C GLU A 136 -16.31 14.81 -7.89
N ALA A 137 -16.43 13.75 -8.69
CA ALA A 137 -17.69 13.39 -9.34
C ALA A 137 -18.82 13.14 -8.33
N ARG A 138 -18.54 12.46 -7.21
CA ARG A 138 -19.51 12.21 -6.14
C ARG A 138 -19.88 13.47 -5.36
N MET A 139 -18.99 14.47 -5.28
CA MET A 139 -19.32 15.77 -4.71
C MET A 139 -20.25 16.59 -5.61
N LEU A 140 -20.06 16.52 -6.93
CA LEU A 140 -20.85 17.26 -7.92
C LEU A 140 -22.18 16.59 -8.25
N ALA A 141 -22.25 15.26 -8.11
CA ALA A 141 -23.45 14.46 -8.36
C ALA A 141 -23.61 13.39 -7.26
N PRO A 142 -23.92 13.80 -6.01
CA PRO A 142 -24.09 12.87 -4.90
C PRO A 142 -25.33 11.99 -5.09
N SER A 143 -25.26 10.73 -4.66
CA SER A 143 -26.41 9.82 -4.76
C SER A 143 -27.51 10.15 -3.73
N CYS A 144 -27.13 10.76 -2.61
CA CYS A 144 -28.05 11.22 -1.57
C CYS A 144 -27.42 12.31 -0.68
N LYS A 145 -28.26 13.04 0.07
CA LYS A 145 -27.83 14.10 1.00
C LYS A 145 -26.91 13.59 2.11
N ALA A 146 -27.18 12.39 2.62
CA ALA A 146 -26.38 11.80 3.70
C ALA A 146 -24.95 11.47 3.26
N GLU A 147 -24.77 10.97 2.03
CA GLU A 147 -23.45 10.74 1.46
C GLU A 147 -22.70 12.06 1.25
N PHE A 148 -23.36 13.03 0.60
CA PHE A 148 -22.79 14.35 0.36
C PHE A 148 -22.30 15.01 1.65
N ARG A 149 -23.15 15.02 2.69
CA ARG A 149 -22.83 15.63 3.99
C ARG A 149 -21.57 15.03 4.60
N ARG A 150 -21.46 13.69 4.62
CA ARG A 150 -20.26 13.00 5.14
C ARG A 150 -19.02 13.37 4.34
N MET A 151 -19.12 13.40 3.01
CA MET A 151 -18.00 13.78 2.15
C MET A 151 -17.60 15.25 2.33
N TYR A 152 -18.58 16.13 2.50
CA TYR A 152 -18.38 17.56 2.74
C TYR A 152 -17.72 17.84 4.09
N GLU A 153 -18.16 17.15 5.15
CA GLU A 153 -17.59 17.26 6.51
C GLU A 153 -16.14 16.76 6.57
N VAL A 154 -15.84 15.66 5.86
CA VAL A 154 -14.47 15.14 5.73
C VAL A 154 -13.60 16.07 4.87
N GLY A 155 -14.19 16.65 3.82
CA GLY A 155 -13.50 17.48 2.86
C GLY A 155 -12.75 16.69 1.79
N PRO A 156 -11.98 17.39 0.95
CA PRO A 156 -11.23 16.79 -0.14
C PRO A 156 -10.11 15.89 0.34
N VAL A 157 -9.94 14.79 -0.39
CA VAL A 157 -8.83 13.88 -0.22
C VAL A 157 -7.81 14.17 -1.30
N PHE A 158 -6.63 14.63 -0.93
CA PHE A 158 -5.55 14.91 -1.88
C PHE A 158 -4.43 13.87 -1.87
N THR A 159 -4.38 13.04 -0.83
CA THR A 159 -3.34 12.06 -0.60
C THR A 159 -3.94 10.69 -0.44
N ILE A 160 -3.21 9.67 -0.86
CA ILE A 160 -3.58 8.27 -0.66
C ILE A 160 -3.84 8.02 0.82
N TYR A 161 -4.99 7.43 1.12
CA TYR A 161 -5.37 6.91 2.41
C TYR A 161 -6.29 5.72 2.19
N ASP A 162 -6.03 4.62 2.87
CA ASP A 162 -6.93 3.47 2.93
C ASP A 162 -6.41 2.56 4.04
N HIS A 163 -7.22 2.32 5.07
CA HIS A 163 -6.78 1.54 6.22
C HIS A 163 -6.65 0.03 5.93
N HIS A 164 -7.25 -0.46 4.84
CA HIS A 164 -7.07 -1.81 4.35
C HIS A 164 -5.82 -1.95 3.48
N MET A 165 -5.46 -0.93 2.69
CA MET A 165 -4.20 -0.94 1.94
C MET A 165 -2.99 -0.62 2.84
N PHE A 166 -3.17 0.28 3.81
CA PHE A 166 -2.12 0.82 4.69
C PHE A 166 -2.50 0.63 6.16
N PRO A 167 -2.36 -0.60 6.70
CA PRO A 167 -2.79 -0.89 8.06
C PRO A 167 -1.96 -0.14 9.12
N SER A 168 -2.62 0.38 10.15
CA SER A 168 -1.89 0.87 11.32
C SER A 168 -1.31 -0.30 12.12
N ASP A 169 -0.30 0.01 12.93
CA ASP A 169 0.29 -1.00 13.81
C ASP A 169 -0.73 -1.22 14.94
N PRO A 170 -0.95 -2.45 15.42
CA PRO A 170 -1.88 -2.70 16.51
C PRO A 170 -1.63 -1.78 17.73
N SER A 171 -0.38 -1.47 18.03
CA SER A 171 0.01 -0.56 19.12
C SER A 171 -0.37 0.90 18.88
N ASP A 172 -0.57 1.32 17.63
CA ASP A 172 -0.98 2.68 17.25
C ASP A 172 -2.46 2.77 16.85
N ALA A 173 -3.13 1.65 16.60
CA ALA A 173 -4.48 1.61 16.04
C ALA A 173 -5.49 2.41 16.87
N HIS A 174 -5.39 2.34 18.19
CA HIS A 174 -6.26 3.06 19.13
C HIS A 174 -6.19 4.60 18.99
N LYS A 175 -5.06 5.14 18.49
CA LYS A 175 -4.89 6.59 18.30
C LYS A 175 -5.71 7.13 17.12
N PHE A 176 -6.12 6.23 16.23
CA PHE A 176 -6.85 6.55 15.00
C PHE A 176 -8.20 5.84 14.97
N GLN A 177 -8.74 5.50 16.14
CA GLN A 177 -10.05 4.89 16.28
C GLN A 177 -10.89 5.75 17.22
N VAL A 178 -12.13 6.04 16.81
CA VAL A 178 -13.11 6.74 17.62
C VAL A 178 -14.30 5.82 17.79
N THR A 179 -14.66 5.52 19.03
CA THR A 179 -15.89 4.81 19.32
C THR A 179 -16.99 5.83 19.55
N ASP A 180 -18.08 5.69 18.81
CA ASP A 180 -19.29 6.47 19.05
C ASP A 180 -20.00 5.92 20.29
N ASP A 181 -20.12 6.73 21.34
CA ASP A 181 -20.72 6.34 22.62
C ASP A 181 -22.21 5.97 22.49
N ALA A 182 -22.92 6.53 21.51
CA ALA A 182 -24.35 6.28 21.33
C ALA A 182 -24.62 4.96 20.60
N THR A 183 -23.74 4.58 19.65
CA THR A 183 -23.93 3.37 18.83
C THR A 183 -23.00 2.23 19.21
N GLY A 184 -21.96 2.50 20.01
CA GLY A 184 -20.87 1.57 20.32
C GLY A 184 -19.97 1.25 19.12
N LYS A 185 -20.15 1.94 17.98
CA LYS A 185 -19.43 1.63 16.75
C LYS A 185 -18.07 2.34 16.72
N THR A 186 -17.01 1.56 16.50
CA THR A 186 -15.68 2.11 16.26
C THR A 186 -15.50 2.52 14.79
N VAL A 187 -15.07 3.75 14.57
CA VAL A 187 -14.72 4.32 13.27
C VAL A 187 -13.22 4.53 13.23
N VAL A 188 -12.58 4.07 12.15
CA VAL A 188 -11.16 4.32 11.90
C VAL A 188 -11.03 5.69 11.23
N ILE A 189 -10.29 6.60 11.86
CA ILE A 189 -9.95 7.91 11.30
C ILE A 189 -8.99 7.69 10.12
N PRO A 190 -9.30 8.22 8.93
CA PRO A 190 -8.39 8.26 7.80
C PRO A 190 -7.00 8.78 8.17
N ARG A 191 -5.96 8.00 7.83
CA ARG A 191 -4.56 8.39 8.03
C ARG A 191 -3.87 8.60 6.68
N PRO A 192 -3.58 9.85 6.28
CA PRO A 192 -2.86 10.15 5.05
C PRO A 192 -1.48 9.51 5.02
N VAL A 193 -1.17 8.77 3.96
CA VAL A 193 0.18 8.31 3.69
C VAL A 193 1.03 9.52 3.29
N LYS A 194 2.20 9.68 3.91
CA LYS A 194 3.10 10.81 3.65
C LYS A 194 4.22 10.46 2.69
N ARG A 195 4.66 9.19 2.69
CA ARG A 195 5.75 8.72 1.84
C ARG A 195 5.43 7.31 1.35
N LEU A 196 5.79 7.05 0.10
CA LEU A 196 5.71 5.74 -0.51
C LEU A 196 7.01 5.46 -1.24
N ARG A 197 7.44 4.20 -1.22
CA ARG A 197 8.58 3.71 -1.99
C ARG A 197 8.35 2.28 -2.45
N ILE A 198 9.03 1.87 -3.51
CA ILE A 198 8.98 0.51 -4.05
C ILE A 198 10.39 0.05 -4.37
N TRP A 199 10.68 -1.23 -4.14
CA TRP A 199 11.98 -1.79 -4.49
C TRP A 199 12.10 -1.93 -6.02
N ASN A 200 13.11 -1.29 -6.61
CA ASN A 200 13.44 -1.43 -8.01
C ASN A 200 14.51 -2.51 -8.17
N THR A 201 14.09 -3.70 -8.62
CA THR A 201 14.97 -4.86 -8.82
C THR A 201 16.14 -4.59 -9.76
N GLN A 202 15.95 -3.78 -10.79
CA GLN A 202 16.98 -3.48 -11.77
C GLN A 202 18.02 -2.52 -11.19
N ALA A 203 17.57 -1.44 -10.56
CA ALA A 203 18.45 -0.44 -9.94
C ALA A 203 19.01 -0.87 -8.58
N GLN A 204 18.48 -1.94 -7.99
CA GLN A 204 18.83 -2.43 -6.64
C GLN A 204 18.75 -1.32 -5.59
N SER A 205 17.69 -0.51 -5.70
CA SER A 205 17.43 0.61 -4.81
C SER A 205 15.93 0.91 -4.76
N TYR A 206 15.52 1.80 -3.86
CA TYR A 206 14.12 2.21 -3.75
C TYR A 206 13.81 3.38 -4.68
N ASP A 207 12.75 3.22 -5.48
CA ASP A 207 12.12 4.33 -6.18
C ASP A 207 11.10 5.02 -5.27
N THR A 208 11.05 6.35 -5.33
CA THR A 208 10.02 7.12 -4.63
C THR A 208 8.72 7.06 -5.41
N VAL A 209 7.62 6.77 -4.70
CA VAL A 209 6.27 6.77 -5.27
C VAL A 209 5.50 7.98 -4.76
N ARG A 210 4.80 8.67 -5.66
CA ARG A 210 3.98 9.84 -5.30
C ARG A 210 2.79 9.42 -4.42
N ALA A 211 2.64 10.08 -3.28
CA ALA A 211 1.54 9.87 -2.33
C ALA A 211 0.31 10.76 -2.61
N THR A 212 0.45 11.84 -3.37
CA THR A 212 -0.69 12.67 -3.81
C THR A 212 -1.48 11.95 -4.89
N LEU A 213 -2.80 12.11 -4.89
CA LEU A 213 -3.68 11.54 -5.90
C LEU A 213 -3.49 12.25 -7.25
N ASP A 214 -3.65 11.51 -8.34
CA ASP A 214 -3.49 12.10 -9.66
C ASP A 214 -4.70 13.01 -9.95
N GLY A 215 -4.43 14.23 -10.42
CA GLY A 215 -5.45 15.26 -10.61
C GLY A 215 -5.74 16.11 -9.36
N ALA A 216 -5.18 15.77 -8.20
CA ALA A 216 -5.28 16.63 -7.02
C ALA A 216 -4.58 17.99 -7.28
N PRO A 217 -5.20 19.12 -6.91
CA PRO A 217 -4.62 20.46 -7.06
C PRO A 217 -3.42 20.67 -6.13
N ASP A 218 -2.50 21.55 -6.55
CA ASP A 218 -1.42 22.00 -5.68
C ASP A 218 -1.93 22.96 -4.58
N ASP A 219 -2.81 23.89 -4.95
CA ASP A 219 -3.51 24.79 -4.01
C ASP A 219 -4.83 24.15 -3.55
N GLN A 220 -4.73 23.39 -2.48
CA GLN A 220 -5.82 22.61 -1.91
C GLN A 220 -6.95 23.48 -1.34
N ASP A 221 -6.60 24.60 -0.70
CA ASP A 221 -7.57 25.48 -0.06
C ASP A 221 -8.35 26.29 -1.11
N ALA A 222 -7.65 26.85 -2.10
CA ALA A 222 -8.29 27.58 -3.19
C ALA A 222 -9.21 26.67 -4.00
N TYR A 223 -8.76 25.44 -4.31
CA TYR A 223 -9.59 24.48 -5.01
C TYR A 223 -10.83 24.08 -4.22
N TRP A 224 -10.70 23.86 -2.90
CA TRP A 224 -11.86 23.49 -2.09
C TRP A 224 -12.89 24.61 -2.02
N LEU A 225 -12.43 25.86 -1.93
CA LEU A 225 -13.30 27.03 -1.99
C LEU A 225 -14.01 27.14 -3.34
N ASP A 226 -13.29 26.97 -4.45
CA ASP A 226 -13.86 26.96 -5.80
C ASP A 226 -14.92 25.86 -5.96
N LEU A 227 -14.61 24.63 -5.55
CA LEU A 227 -15.54 23.51 -5.64
C LEU A 227 -16.80 23.74 -4.80
N LYS A 228 -16.69 24.34 -3.61
CA LYS A 228 -17.87 24.75 -2.82
C LYS A 228 -18.76 25.73 -3.57
N ASN A 229 -18.18 26.70 -4.26
CA ASN A 229 -18.93 27.66 -5.06
C ASN A 229 -19.61 26.95 -6.25
N ARG A 230 -18.90 26.08 -6.96
CA ARG A 230 -19.46 25.27 -8.05
C ARG A 230 -20.65 24.41 -7.60
N ILE A 231 -20.55 23.81 -6.41
CA ILE A 231 -21.64 23.02 -5.82
C ILE A 231 -22.84 23.92 -5.48
N ARG A 232 -22.61 25.09 -4.85
CA ARG A 232 -23.68 26.06 -4.56
C ARG A 232 -24.37 26.55 -5.82
N ASP A 233 -23.62 26.82 -6.87
CA ASP A 233 -24.17 27.24 -8.16
C ASP A 233 -25.01 26.13 -8.82
N ALA A 234 -24.62 24.86 -8.62
CA ALA A 234 -25.32 23.71 -9.21
C ALA A 234 -26.64 23.36 -8.49
N PHE A 235 -26.68 23.41 -7.15
CA PHE A 235 -27.87 23.05 -6.37
C PHE A 235 -28.72 24.26 -5.94
N GLY A 236 -28.15 25.47 -5.97
CA GLY A 236 -28.72 26.65 -5.34
C GLY A 236 -28.45 26.69 -3.83
N GLU A 237 -28.50 27.89 -3.25
CA GLU A 237 -28.13 28.11 -1.85
C GLU A 237 -29.04 27.34 -0.87
N ASP A 238 -30.35 27.35 -1.08
CA ASP A 238 -31.30 26.69 -0.17
C ASP A 238 -31.11 25.17 -0.12
N GLU A 239 -30.95 24.52 -1.28
CA GLU A 239 -30.71 23.07 -1.34
C GLU A 239 -29.33 22.72 -0.77
N PHE A 240 -28.31 23.52 -1.07
CA PHE A 240 -26.97 23.34 -0.50
C PHE A 240 -26.99 23.39 1.04
N GLN A 241 -27.68 24.37 1.63
CA GLN A 241 -27.81 24.50 3.07
C GLN A 241 -28.54 23.30 3.69
N ASP A 242 -29.62 22.83 3.06
CA ASP A 242 -30.34 21.64 3.51
C ASP A 242 -29.48 20.36 3.42
N MET A 243 -28.65 20.23 2.38
CA MET A 243 -27.73 19.11 2.22
C MET A 243 -26.69 19.05 3.34
N ILE A 244 -26.16 20.19 3.79
CA ILE A 244 -25.15 20.23 4.87
C ILE A 244 -25.73 20.31 6.28
N ALA A 245 -27.02 20.66 6.44
CA ALA A 245 -27.67 20.74 7.74
C ALA A 245 -27.69 19.38 8.46
N LYS A 246 -27.32 19.31 9.74
CA LYS A 246 -27.41 18.04 10.49
C LYS A 246 -28.89 17.64 10.67
N PRO A 247 -29.24 16.35 10.55
CA PRO A 247 -30.59 15.91 10.90
C PRO A 247 -30.80 16.17 12.40
N GLU A 248 -31.96 16.74 12.74
CA GLU A 248 -32.42 16.85 14.14
C GLU A 248 -32.67 15.47 14.77
#